data_AF-A0A9P7C2B1-F1
#
_entry.id   AF-A0A9P7C2B1-F1
#
_cell.length_a   1.000
_cell.length_b   1.000
_cell.length_c   1.000
_cell.angle_alpha   90.00
_cell.angle_beta   90.00
_cell.angle_gamma   90.00
#
_symmetry.space_group_name_H-M   'P 1'
#
loop_
_entity.id
_entity.type
_entity.pdbx_description
1 polymer ?
#
loop_
_entity_poly.entity_id
_entity_poly.type
_entity_poly.pdbx_seq_one_letter_code
_entity_poly.pdbx_strand_id
1 'polypeptide(L)'
;MSVRFLFEDGQGHIVDETGQDYFDDNDPSSLETITSYNQYTHLKSSIPPAKPEKENQETNTANKTECKEVRRTHYNKYKDTEKETFFFLIYEKCMTAGKAGTVMGIPRRTAYEWLKRDQEDPQDEIQHRRCTKRQGRPPLLNENHKQYLIRFMNQNPLAGLNQALESLLNQFPGLSVSKSTLYNFMTKECNLSFKKAHLQ
;
A
#
# COMPACT_ATOMS: atom_id res chain seq x y z
N MET A 1 -23.78 -20.28 -37.83
CA MET A 1 -23.87 -18.87 -37.40
C MET A 1 -24.08 -18.05 -38.65
N SER A 2 -25.17 -17.29 -38.75
CA SER A 2 -25.43 -16.39 -39.88
C SER A 2 -24.90 -15.01 -39.53
N VAL A 3 -24.02 -14.48 -40.36
CA VAL A 3 -23.48 -13.12 -40.24
C VAL A 3 -24.33 -12.24 -41.16
N ARG A 4 -24.78 -11.08 -40.67
CA ARG A 4 -25.49 -10.06 -41.45
C ARG A 4 -24.62 -8.82 -41.51
N PHE A 5 -24.48 -8.24 -42.70
CA PHE A 5 -23.73 -7.01 -42.89
C PHE A 5 -24.69 -5.82 -43.02
N LEU A 6 -24.39 -4.74 -42.31
CA LEU A 6 -25.13 -3.49 -42.34
C LEU A 6 -24.25 -2.40 -42.94
N PHE A 7 -24.84 -1.57 -43.80
CA PHE A 7 -24.14 -0.45 -44.44
C PHE A 7 -25.04 0.78 -44.53
N GLU A 8 -24.42 1.95 -44.62
CA GLU A 8 -25.10 3.24 -44.65
C GLU A 8 -25.40 3.62 -46.11
N ASP A 9 -26.65 4.00 -46.40
CA ASP A 9 -27.16 4.24 -47.77
C ASP A 9 -26.82 5.62 -48.35
N GLY A 10 -26.02 6.42 -47.64
CA GLY A 10 -25.64 7.78 -48.02
C GLY A 10 -26.72 8.84 -47.79
N GLN A 11 -27.91 8.44 -47.29
CA GLN A 11 -28.96 9.34 -46.78
C GLN A 11 -28.99 9.35 -45.24
N GLY A 12 -28.10 8.59 -44.60
CA GLY A 12 -27.97 8.48 -43.15
C GLY A 12 -28.77 7.33 -42.54
N HIS A 13 -29.35 6.46 -43.37
CA HIS A 13 -30.05 5.26 -42.90
C HIS A 13 -29.13 4.04 -42.97
N ILE A 14 -29.25 3.17 -41.96
CA ILE A 14 -28.53 1.90 -41.91
C ILE A 14 -29.44 0.82 -42.49
N VAL A 15 -29.02 0.21 -43.59
CA VAL A 15 -29.77 -0.82 -44.32
C VAL A 15 -29.04 -2.15 -44.29
N ASP A 16 -29.80 -3.23 -44.42
CA ASP A 16 -29.26 -4.58 -44.59
C ASP A 16 -29.02 -4.96 -46.07
N GLU A 17 -28.52 -6.17 -46.29
CA GLU A 17 -28.24 -6.74 -47.63
C GLU A 17 -29.46 -6.77 -48.56
N THR A 18 -30.67 -6.70 -48.00
CA THR A 18 -31.94 -6.68 -48.75
C THR A 18 -32.47 -5.27 -48.99
N GLY A 19 -31.75 -4.24 -48.53
CA GLY A 19 -32.13 -2.83 -48.66
C GLY A 19 -33.26 -2.43 -47.71
N GLN A 20 -33.46 -3.19 -46.63
CA GLN A 20 -34.49 -2.89 -45.64
C GLN A 20 -33.89 -2.06 -44.51
N ASP A 21 -34.53 -0.93 -44.20
CA ASP A 21 -34.12 -0.03 -43.12
C ASP A 21 -34.11 -0.75 -41.78
N TYR A 22 -32.97 -0.69 -41.10
CA TYR A 22 -32.81 -1.19 -39.76
C TYR A 22 -33.14 -0.07 -38.76
N PHE A 23 -34.40 -0.01 -38.34
CA PHE A 23 -34.79 0.79 -37.18
C PHE A 23 -34.53 -0.05 -35.92
N ASP A 24 -33.54 0.35 -35.12
CA ASP A 24 -33.42 -0.15 -33.76
C ASP A 24 -34.57 0.50 -32.96
N ASP A 25 -35.56 -0.27 -32.53
CA ASP A 25 -36.69 0.15 -31.65
C ASP A 25 -36.19 0.48 -30.23
N ASN A 26 -35.02 1.12 -30.13
CA ASN A 26 -34.43 1.55 -28.90
C ASN A 26 -34.85 3.00 -28.67
N ASP A 27 -35.95 3.13 -27.93
CA ASP A 27 -36.57 4.38 -27.51
C ASP A 27 -35.49 5.40 -27.06
N PRO A 28 -35.25 6.50 -27.80
CA PRO A 28 -34.23 7.49 -27.46
C PRO A 28 -34.58 8.29 -26.19
N SER A 29 -35.68 7.94 -25.52
CA SER A 29 -36.22 8.61 -24.34
C SER A 29 -35.66 8.11 -23.00
N SER A 30 -34.75 7.13 -22.98
CA SER A 30 -34.20 6.55 -21.74
C SER A 30 -32.86 7.16 -21.27
N LEU A 31 -32.59 8.42 -21.61
CA LEU A 31 -31.51 9.15 -20.94
C LEU A 31 -32.06 9.69 -19.62
N GLU A 32 -31.80 8.97 -18.52
CA GLU A 32 -31.99 9.50 -17.17
C GLU A 32 -31.37 10.89 -17.11
N THR A 33 -32.20 11.89 -16.80
CA THR A 33 -31.76 13.27 -16.69
C THR A 33 -30.74 13.34 -15.56
N ILE A 34 -29.46 13.58 -15.89
CA ILE A 34 -28.38 13.63 -14.91
C ILE A 34 -28.75 14.72 -13.88
N THR A 35 -28.80 14.32 -12.60
CA THR A 35 -29.11 15.24 -11.50
C THR A 35 -28.05 16.36 -11.47
N SER A 36 -28.51 17.62 -11.53
CA SER A 36 -27.61 18.78 -11.48
C SER A 36 -26.86 18.82 -10.15
N TYR A 37 -25.63 19.33 -10.16
CA TYR A 37 -24.77 19.45 -8.97
C TYR A 37 -25.50 20.13 -7.79
N ASN A 38 -26.33 21.12 -8.08
CA ASN A 38 -27.12 21.82 -7.05
C ASN A 38 -28.19 20.92 -6.42
N GLN A 39 -28.83 20.04 -7.19
CA GLN A 39 -29.78 19.07 -6.63
C GLN A 39 -29.08 18.05 -5.72
N TYR A 40 -27.87 17.62 -6.09
CA TYR A 40 -27.07 16.71 -5.25
C TYR A 40 -26.70 17.33 -3.89
N THR A 41 -26.30 18.60 -3.85
CA THR A 41 -25.92 19.26 -2.58
C THR A 41 -27.10 19.42 -1.62
N HIS A 42 -28.30 19.67 -2.15
CA HIS A 42 -29.54 19.71 -1.35
C HIS A 42 -29.93 18.32 -0.79
N LEU A 43 -29.75 17.25 -1.57
CA LEU A 43 -30.04 15.89 -1.10
C LEU A 43 -29.07 15.46 0.01
N LYS A 44 -27.78 15.78 -0.14
CA LYS A 44 -26.74 15.41 0.82
C LYS A 44 -26.92 16.08 2.19
N SER A 45 -27.48 17.28 2.22
CA SER A 45 -27.72 18.04 3.46
C SER A 45 -28.97 17.60 4.21
N SER A 46 -29.86 16.82 3.60
CA SER A 46 -31.07 16.26 4.26
C SER A 46 -30.86 14.88 4.90
N ILE A 47 -29.66 14.28 4.80
CA ILE A 47 -29.38 12.97 5.42
C ILE A 47 -28.94 13.19 6.88
N PRO A 48 -29.72 12.77 7.90
CA PRO A 48 -29.33 12.91 9.30
C PRO A 48 -28.20 11.93 9.66
N PRO A 49 -27.20 12.31 10.48
CA PRO A 49 -26.18 11.39 10.95
C PRO A 49 -26.75 10.38 11.95
N ALA A 50 -26.58 9.10 11.67
CA ALA A 50 -26.98 7.99 12.54
C ALA A 50 -26.26 8.06 13.90
N LYS A 51 -27.04 8.00 14.99
CA LYS A 51 -26.55 7.86 16.37
C LYS A 51 -26.18 6.40 16.64
N PRO A 52 -25.09 6.09 17.36
CA PRO A 52 -24.84 4.74 17.87
C PRO A 52 -25.66 4.48 19.14
N GLU A 53 -26.43 3.41 19.12
CA GLU A 53 -27.20 2.86 20.23
C GLU A 53 -26.27 2.24 21.30
N LYS A 54 -26.64 2.42 22.57
CA LYS A 54 -26.05 1.73 23.73
C LYS A 54 -26.89 0.50 24.03
N GLU A 55 -26.26 -0.63 24.32
CA GLU A 55 -26.91 -1.74 25.00
C GLU A 55 -25.97 -2.42 26.00
N ASN A 56 -26.58 -3.13 26.93
CA ASN A 56 -26.29 -3.15 28.36
C ASN A 56 -25.25 -4.18 28.81
N GLN A 57 -24.78 -3.92 30.03
CA GLN A 57 -24.05 -4.85 30.89
C GLN A 57 -24.94 -6.03 31.30
N GLU A 58 -24.41 -7.24 31.25
CA GLU A 58 -24.80 -8.31 32.16
C GLU A 58 -23.56 -9.09 32.62
N THR A 59 -23.50 -9.24 33.94
CA THR A 59 -22.47 -9.86 34.75
C THR A 59 -22.53 -11.38 34.65
N ASN A 60 -21.38 -12.05 34.56
CA ASN A 60 -21.19 -13.37 35.18
C ASN A 60 -19.72 -13.58 35.57
N THR A 61 -19.55 -13.96 36.82
CA THR A 61 -18.32 -14.13 37.59
C THR A 61 -17.61 -15.46 37.32
N ALA A 62 -16.31 -15.46 37.60
CA ALA A 62 -15.40 -16.60 37.84
C ALA A 62 -14.84 -17.36 36.62
N ASN A 63 -13.59 -17.06 36.25
CA ASN A 63 -12.44 -17.82 36.77
C ASN A 63 -11.09 -17.22 36.35
N LYS A 64 -10.14 -17.37 37.26
CA LYS A 64 -8.85 -16.69 37.43
C LYS A 64 -7.79 -17.15 36.43
N THR A 65 -7.29 -16.21 35.61
CA THR A 65 -5.91 -16.24 35.12
C THR A 65 -5.43 -14.80 34.92
N GLU A 66 -4.62 -14.29 35.85
CA GLU A 66 -3.95 -13.00 35.72
C GLU A 66 -2.93 -13.05 34.57
N CYS A 67 -3.36 -12.68 33.37
CA CYS A 67 -2.46 -12.10 32.39
C CYS A 67 -2.43 -10.60 32.67
N LYS A 68 -1.35 -10.12 33.29
CA LYS A 68 -1.09 -8.68 33.42
C LYS A 68 -1.23 -8.06 32.03
N GLU A 69 -2.30 -7.29 31.82
CA GLU A 69 -2.42 -6.46 30.62
C GLU A 69 -1.21 -5.52 30.61
N VAL A 70 -0.28 -5.79 29.70
CA VAL A 70 0.72 -4.80 29.32
C VAL A 70 -0.07 -3.67 28.69
N ARG A 71 -0.41 -2.66 29.49
CA ARG A 71 -0.94 -1.39 29.00
C ARG A 71 0.06 -0.92 27.96
N ARG A 72 -0.29 -1.04 26.67
CA ARG A 72 0.50 -0.48 25.58
C ARG A 72 0.57 1.00 25.88
N THR A 73 1.72 1.46 26.36
CA THR A 73 1.92 2.88 26.62
C THR A 73 1.67 3.60 25.30
N HIS A 74 0.75 4.55 25.31
CA HIS A 74 0.56 5.42 24.15
C HIS A 74 1.92 6.03 23.82
N TYR A 75 2.37 5.90 22.56
CA TYR A 75 3.66 6.44 22.16
C TYR A 75 3.57 7.96 22.16
N ASN A 76 4.29 8.61 23.08
CA ASN A 76 4.35 10.06 23.14
C ASN A 76 5.07 10.58 21.89
N LYS A 77 4.31 11.26 21.03
CA LYS A 77 4.87 12.01 19.90
C LYS A 77 5.09 13.45 20.36
N TYR A 78 6.34 13.89 20.32
CA TYR A 78 6.71 15.27 20.62
C TYR A 78 6.85 16.06 19.32
N LYS A 79 6.36 17.30 19.33
CA LYS A 79 6.51 18.24 18.21
C LYS A 79 7.90 18.88 18.24
N ASP A 80 8.37 19.35 17.09
CA ASP A 80 9.68 20.01 17.00
C ASP A 80 9.73 21.27 17.89
N THR A 81 8.62 22.00 17.99
CA THR A 81 8.48 23.14 18.92
C THR A 81 8.71 22.76 20.39
N GLU A 82 8.31 21.56 20.81
CA GLU A 82 8.52 21.06 22.17
C GLU A 82 9.98 20.65 22.40
N LYS A 83 10.64 20.15 21.35
CA LYS A 83 12.08 19.86 21.38
C LYS A 83 12.92 21.13 21.42
N GLU A 84 12.59 22.13 20.60
CA GLU A 84 13.26 23.42 20.56
C GLU A 84 13.18 24.14 21.92
N THR A 85 11.98 24.18 22.51
CA THR A 85 11.79 24.76 23.85
C THR A 85 12.54 23.98 24.93
N PHE A 86 12.60 22.65 24.83
CA PHE A 86 13.43 21.83 25.72
C PHE A 86 14.92 22.18 25.62
N PHE A 87 15.47 22.31 24.40
CA PHE A 87 16.88 22.67 24.20
C PHE A 87 17.18 24.13 24.58
N PHE A 88 16.25 25.05 24.34
CA PHE A 88 16.33 26.43 24.81
C PHE A 88 16.48 26.48 26.35
N LEU A 89 15.71 25.68 27.08
CA LEU A 89 15.82 25.60 28.55
C LEU A 89 17.19 25.09 29.02
N ILE A 90 17.84 24.22 28.23
CA ILE A 90 19.15 23.67 28.58
C ILE A 90 20.26 24.67 28.23
N TYR A 91 20.28 25.20 27.01
CA TYR A 91 21.37 26.03 26.50
C TYR A 91 21.28 27.49 26.94
N GLU A 92 20.09 28.10 26.87
CA GLU A 92 19.90 29.53 27.20
C GLU A 92 19.58 29.75 28.68
N LYS A 93 18.89 28.80 29.31
CA LYS A 93 18.52 28.87 30.74
C LYS A 93 19.39 28.00 31.65
N CYS A 94 20.42 27.34 31.10
CA CYS A 94 21.37 26.50 31.85
C CYS A 94 20.71 25.47 32.78
N MET A 95 19.54 24.95 32.42
CA MET A 95 18.87 23.93 33.21
C MET A 95 19.46 22.54 32.93
N THR A 96 19.46 21.67 33.95
CA THR A 96 19.75 20.25 33.73
C THR A 96 18.61 19.62 32.92
N ALA A 97 18.93 18.67 32.03
CA ALA A 97 17.94 17.95 31.22
C ALA A 97 16.75 17.39 32.03
N GLY A 98 17.01 16.84 33.21
CA GLY A 98 15.94 16.37 34.10
C GLY A 98 14.99 17.49 34.55
N LYS A 99 15.51 18.69 34.85
CA LYS A 99 14.72 19.85 35.28
C LYS A 99 13.92 20.43 34.11
N ALA A 100 14.54 20.57 32.94
CA ALA A 100 13.87 20.98 31.71
C ALA A 100 12.76 19.99 31.32
N GLY A 101 13.01 18.68 31.47
CA GLY A 101 12.02 17.64 31.25
C GLY A 101 10.82 17.76 32.17
N THR A 102 11.04 17.98 33.48
CA THR A 102 9.94 18.21 34.44
C THR A 102 9.09 19.43 34.08
N VAL A 103 9.72 20.53 33.64
CA VAL A 103 9.00 21.75 33.20
C VAL A 103 8.12 21.47 31.99
N MET A 104 8.59 20.65 31.05
CA MET A 104 7.89 20.31 29.80
C MET A 104 6.99 19.06 29.90
N GLY A 105 6.91 18.42 31.07
CA GLY A 105 6.18 17.14 31.25
C GLY A 105 6.83 15.95 30.53
N ILE A 106 8.10 16.06 30.13
CA ILE A 106 8.87 15.00 29.47
C ILE A 106 9.45 14.06 30.54
N PRO A 107 9.31 12.73 30.39
CA PRO A 107 9.94 11.78 31.29
C PRO A 107 11.44 12.00 31.38
N ARG A 108 11.98 11.97 32.61
CA ARG A 108 13.42 12.20 32.88
C ARG A 108 14.33 11.39 31.95
N ARG A 109 14.00 10.11 31.71
CA ARG A 109 14.75 9.23 30.80
C ARG A 109 14.82 9.80 29.38
N THR A 110 13.69 10.21 28.82
CA THR A 110 13.59 10.80 27.48
C THR A 110 14.39 12.09 27.38
N ALA A 111 14.32 12.95 28.39
CA ALA A 111 15.08 14.20 28.43
C ALA A 111 16.61 13.98 28.37
N TYR A 112 17.14 13.00 29.13
CA TYR A 112 18.57 12.67 29.05
C TYR A 112 18.93 11.95 27.75
N GLU A 113 18.06 11.10 27.22
CA GLU A 113 18.28 10.46 25.91
C GLU A 113 18.32 11.48 24.76
N TRP A 114 17.54 12.57 24.86
CA TRP A 114 17.58 13.69 23.90
C TRP A 114 18.89 14.46 23.99
N LEU A 115 19.28 14.85 25.21
CA LEU A 115 20.55 15.55 25.42
C LEU A 115 21.75 14.71 24.96
N LYS A 116 21.72 13.40 25.23
CA LYS A 116 22.78 12.48 24.78
C LYS A 116 22.86 12.42 23.25
N ARG A 117 21.72 12.30 22.56
CA ARG A 117 21.69 12.25 21.09
C ARG A 117 22.16 13.56 20.48
N ASP A 118 21.77 14.69 21.05
CA ASP A 118 22.24 16.01 20.63
C ASP A 118 23.75 16.21 20.83
N GLN A 119 24.33 15.65 21.90
CA GLN A 119 25.78 15.63 22.09
C GLN A 119 26.52 14.74 21.08
N GLU A 120 25.91 13.64 20.65
CA GLU A 120 26.47 12.71 19.65
C GLU A 120 26.33 13.24 18.22
N ASP A 121 25.18 13.81 17.89
CA ASP A 121 24.85 14.44 16.59
C ASP A 121 23.87 15.61 16.81
N PRO A 122 24.37 16.87 16.89
CA PRO A 122 23.55 18.05 17.15
C PRO A 122 22.46 18.33 16.10
N GLN A 123 22.48 17.65 14.95
CA GLN A 123 21.46 17.83 13.91
C GLN A 123 20.33 16.79 13.95
N ASP A 124 20.47 15.65 14.65
CA ASP A 124 19.53 14.52 14.54
C ASP A 124 18.28 14.65 15.45
N GLU A 125 18.32 15.44 16.53
CA GLU A 125 17.18 15.46 17.48
C GLU A 125 16.01 16.33 17.00
N ILE A 126 16.29 17.52 16.48
CA ILE A 126 15.27 18.47 16.02
C ILE A 126 14.84 18.15 14.59
N GLN A 127 15.77 17.67 13.74
CA GLN A 127 15.40 17.27 12.40
C GLN A 127 14.63 15.95 12.46
N HIS A 128 13.51 15.86 11.75
CA HIS A 128 12.93 14.57 11.45
C HIS A 128 14.02 13.70 10.82
N ARG A 129 14.24 12.48 11.33
CA ARG A 129 14.99 11.47 10.58
C ARG A 129 14.40 11.49 9.19
N ARG A 130 15.18 11.95 8.19
CA ARG A 130 14.82 11.75 6.79
C ARG A 130 14.46 10.28 6.73
N CYS A 131 13.21 9.98 6.40
CA CYS A 131 12.75 8.61 6.26
C CYS A 131 13.52 8.03 5.06
N THR A 132 14.79 7.70 5.26
CA THR A 132 15.44 6.66 4.50
C THR A 132 14.54 5.48 4.75
N LYS A 133 13.75 5.12 3.72
CA LYS A 133 12.81 4.01 3.77
C LYS A 133 13.55 2.90 4.49
N ARG A 134 13.09 2.52 5.70
CA ARG A 134 13.79 1.55 6.54
C ARG A 134 14.20 0.42 5.62
N GLN A 135 15.50 0.26 5.37
CA GLN A 135 15.96 -0.72 4.41
C GLN A 135 15.39 -2.04 4.91
N GLY A 136 14.43 -2.57 4.14
CA GLY A 136 13.70 -3.75 4.54
C GLY A 136 14.65 -4.93 4.62
N ARG A 137 14.10 -6.11 4.88
CA ARG A 137 14.85 -7.34 4.67
C ARG A 137 15.48 -7.31 3.25
N PRO A 138 16.77 -7.61 3.10
CA PRO A 138 17.39 -7.64 1.77
C PRO A 138 16.60 -8.61 0.86
N PRO A 139 16.50 -8.28 -0.43
CA PRO A 139 15.77 -9.12 -1.37
C PRO A 139 16.37 -10.53 -1.40
N LEU A 140 15.50 -11.54 -1.49
CA LEU A 140 15.90 -12.95 -1.54
C LEU A 140 16.65 -13.29 -2.83
N LEU A 141 16.29 -12.61 -3.92
CA LEU A 141 16.89 -12.76 -5.24
C LEU A 141 17.67 -11.50 -5.58
N ASN A 142 18.93 -11.69 -6.00
CA ASN A 142 19.88 -10.61 -6.27
C ASN A 142 20.11 -10.44 -7.78
N GLU A 143 20.86 -9.41 -8.17
CA GLU A 143 21.19 -9.13 -9.58
C GLU A 143 21.90 -10.30 -10.27
N ASN A 144 22.74 -11.05 -9.55
CA ASN A 144 23.39 -12.26 -10.08
C ASN A 144 22.36 -13.32 -10.52
N HIS A 145 21.28 -13.50 -9.75
CA HIS A 145 20.21 -14.44 -10.08
C HIS A 145 19.42 -13.95 -11.29
N LYS A 146 19.19 -12.63 -11.39
CA LYS A 146 18.54 -12.00 -12.55
C LYS A 146 19.32 -12.23 -13.84
N GLN A 147 20.62 -11.94 -13.84
CA GLN A 147 21.49 -12.14 -15.00
C GLN A 147 21.52 -13.60 -15.46
N TYR A 148 21.59 -14.53 -14.50
CA TYR A 148 21.53 -15.96 -14.78
C TYR A 148 20.21 -16.36 -15.45
N LEU A 149 19.07 -15.93 -14.89
CA LEU A 149 17.74 -16.26 -15.42
C LEU A 149 17.53 -15.71 -16.83
N ILE A 150 17.98 -14.48 -17.10
CA ILE A 150 17.91 -13.89 -18.44
C ILE A 150 18.74 -14.71 -19.43
N ARG A 151 19.98 -15.07 -19.07
CA ARG A 151 20.83 -15.90 -19.92
C ARG A 151 20.22 -17.28 -20.18
N PHE A 152 19.68 -17.92 -19.14
CA PHE A 152 19.06 -19.24 -19.23
C PHE A 152 17.87 -19.24 -20.20
N MET A 153 16.98 -18.24 -20.09
CA MET A 153 15.81 -18.12 -20.95
C MET A 153 16.18 -17.77 -22.40
N ASN A 154 17.22 -16.96 -22.61
CA ASN A 154 17.71 -16.67 -23.96
C ASN A 154 18.30 -17.92 -24.65
N GLN A 155 18.96 -18.80 -23.89
CA GLN A 155 19.50 -20.06 -24.40
C GLN A 155 18.40 -21.11 -24.62
N ASN A 156 17.35 -21.08 -23.81
CA ASN A 156 16.26 -22.06 -23.81
C ASN A 156 14.91 -21.33 -23.88
N PRO A 157 14.48 -20.82 -25.05
CA PRO A 157 13.26 -20.01 -25.15
C PRO A 157 11.97 -20.78 -24.86
N LEU A 158 12.00 -22.11 -24.98
CA LEU A 158 10.89 -23.00 -24.66
C LEU A 158 10.87 -23.43 -23.18
N ALA A 159 11.86 -23.01 -22.38
CA ALA A 159 11.96 -23.44 -21.00
C ALA A 159 10.80 -22.91 -20.16
N GLY A 160 10.20 -23.80 -19.39
CA GLY A 160 9.14 -23.45 -18.44
C GLY A 160 9.69 -22.89 -17.13
N LEU A 161 8.80 -22.29 -16.33
CA LEU A 161 9.14 -21.77 -14.99
C LEU A 161 9.79 -22.83 -14.09
N ASN A 162 9.32 -24.10 -14.14
CA ASN A 162 9.86 -25.18 -13.31
C ASN A 162 11.32 -25.49 -13.69
N GLN A 163 11.63 -25.52 -14.99
CA GLN A 163 12.98 -25.79 -15.47
C GLN A 163 13.93 -24.63 -15.09
N ALA A 164 13.46 -23.38 -15.19
CA ALA A 164 14.21 -22.22 -14.72
C ALA A 164 14.48 -22.28 -13.20
N LEU A 165 13.51 -22.75 -12.41
CA LEU A 165 13.67 -22.93 -10.96
C LEU A 165 14.72 -23.99 -10.62
N GLU A 166 14.63 -25.18 -11.22
CA GLU A 166 15.59 -26.26 -11.00
C GLU A 166 17.00 -25.83 -11.40
N SER A 167 17.13 -25.18 -12.57
CA SER A 167 18.39 -24.63 -13.06
C SER A 167 19.00 -23.60 -12.08
N LEU A 168 18.17 -22.70 -11.55
CA LEU A 168 18.58 -21.71 -10.56
C LEU A 168 19.04 -22.34 -9.24
N LEU A 169 18.30 -23.33 -8.72
CA LEU A 169 18.67 -24.02 -7.47
C LEU A 169 19.95 -24.84 -7.62
N ASN A 170 20.18 -25.43 -8.80
CA ASN A 170 21.42 -26.15 -9.10
C ASN A 170 22.63 -25.22 -9.18
N GLN A 171 22.46 -24.01 -9.73
CA GLN A 171 23.54 -23.03 -9.86
C GLN A 171 23.87 -22.32 -8.54
N PHE A 172 22.88 -22.11 -7.67
CA PHE A 172 23.02 -21.38 -6.40
C PHE A 172 22.65 -22.29 -5.21
N PRO A 173 23.57 -23.16 -4.76
CA PRO A 173 23.30 -24.06 -3.63
C PRO A 173 23.01 -23.25 -2.36
N GLY A 174 21.94 -23.61 -1.65
CA GLY A 174 21.47 -22.91 -0.44
C GLY A 174 20.42 -21.82 -0.69
N LEU A 175 20.12 -21.50 -1.95
CA LEU A 175 18.97 -20.69 -2.30
C LEU A 175 17.68 -21.51 -2.09
N SER A 176 16.70 -20.96 -1.37
CA SER A 176 15.37 -21.57 -1.23
C SER A 176 14.31 -20.59 -1.72
N VAL A 177 13.75 -20.86 -2.89
CA VAL A 177 12.83 -19.96 -3.59
C VAL A 177 11.60 -20.74 -4.03
N SER A 178 10.42 -20.19 -3.76
CA SER A 178 9.16 -20.78 -4.22
C SER A 178 8.89 -20.46 -5.69
N LYS A 179 8.07 -21.29 -6.37
CA LYS A 179 7.66 -21.06 -7.77
C LYS A 179 7.02 -19.67 -7.96
N SER A 180 6.15 -19.24 -7.05
CA SER A 180 5.48 -17.94 -7.14
C SER A 180 6.45 -16.78 -6.92
N THR A 181 7.40 -16.92 -5.99
CA THR A 181 8.47 -15.93 -5.78
C THR A 181 9.31 -15.77 -7.05
N LEU A 182 9.71 -16.88 -7.67
CA LEU A 182 10.47 -16.85 -8.92
C LEU A 182 9.65 -16.24 -10.07
N TYR A 183 8.38 -16.61 -10.22
CA TYR A 183 7.50 -16.04 -11.24
C TYR A 183 7.37 -14.52 -11.09
N ASN A 184 7.13 -14.03 -9.88
CA ASN A 184 7.05 -12.59 -9.60
C ASN A 184 8.38 -11.88 -9.89
N PHE A 185 9.50 -12.52 -9.58
CA PHE A 185 10.81 -11.95 -9.85
C PHE A 185 11.10 -11.88 -11.36
N MET A 186 10.84 -12.96 -12.10
CA MET A 186 11.06 -12.98 -13.55
C MET A 186 10.14 -12.00 -14.29
N THR A 187 8.90 -11.82 -13.83
CA THR A 187 7.96 -10.87 -14.42
C THR A 187 8.29 -9.41 -14.09
N LYS A 188 8.62 -9.10 -12.83
CA LYS A 188 8.86 -7.72 -12.38
C LYS A 188 10.29 -7.24 -12.56
N GLU A 189 11.28 -8.09 -12.29
CA GLU A 189 12.70 -7.69 -12.27
C GLU A 189 13.42 -8.07 -13.57
N CYS A 190 13.06 -9.19 -14.19
CA CYS A 190 13.63 -9.63 -15.47
C CYS A 190 12.81 -9.20 -16.71
N ASN A 191 11.64 -8.59 -16.52
CA ASN A 191 10.72 -8.18 -17.60
C ASN A 191 10.33 -9.31 -18.57
N LEU A 192 10.20 -10.54 -18.05
CA LEU A 192 9.81 -11.72 -18.83
C LEU A 192 8.30 -11.97 -18.73
N SER A 193 7.69 -12.40 -19.82
CA SER A 193 6.27 -12.80 -19.84
C SER A 193 6.16 -14.30 -20.11
N PHE A 194 5.32 -14.99 -19.32
CA PHE A 194 5.06 -16.41 -19.48
C PHE A 194 3.63 -16.63 -19.94
N LYS A 195 3.46 -17.47 -20.96
CA LYS A 195 2.15 -17.93 -21.42
C LYS A 195 1.90 -19.35 -20.95
N LYS A 196 0.64 -19.65 -20.66
CA LYS A 196 0.21 -21.03 -20.39
C LYS A 196 0.10 -21.77 -21.72
N ALA A 197 0.81 -22.89 -21.83
CA ALA A 197 0.65 -23.77 -22.99
C ALA A 197 -0.64 -24.59 -22.83
N HIS A 198 -1.48 -24.60 -23.86
CA HIS A 198 -2.57 -25.54 -24.01
C HIS A 198 -2.06 -26.66 -24.92
N LEU A 199 -1.77 -27.82 -24.35
CA LEU A 199 -1.46 -29.02 -25.13
C LEU A 199 -2.81 -29.60 -25.60
N GLN A 200 -3.01 -29.64 -26.92
CA GLN A 200 -4.16 -30.27 -27.57
C GLN A 200 -3.96 -31.78 -27.69
#